data_AF-A0A1F5YEM9-F1
#
_entry.id   AF-A0A1F5YEM9-F1
#
_cell.length_a   1.000
_cell.length_b   1.000
_cell.length_c   1.000
_cell.angle_alpha   90.00
_cell.angle_beta   90.00
_cell.angle_gamma   90.00
#
_symmetry.space_group_name_H-M   'P 1'
#
loop_
_entity.id
_entity.type
_entity.pdbx_description
1 polymer ?
#
loop_
_entity_poly.entity_id
_entity_poly.type
_entity_poly.pdbx_seq_one_letter_code
_entity_poly.pdbx_strand_id
1 'polypeptide(L)'
;MVVEDVVTTGGSLLEAAAAAEKSGAGVRAVCCLVDRSSGKAAGLDSLVGLLKVDVVNYKAEQCPLCAQGLPLVKPGSRTAAKTN
;
A
#
# COMPACT_ATOMS: atom_id res chain seq x y z
N MET A 1 1.08 -17.17 -8.33
CA MET A 1 1.66 -16.23 -7.35
C MET A 1 1.47 -14.83 -7.90
N VAL A 2 1.11 -13.86 -7.05
CA VAL A 2 0.99 -12.45 -7.45
C VAL A 2 2.04 -11.65 -6.70
N VAL A 3 2.70 -10.72 -7.40
CA VAL A 3 3.84 -9.97 -6.87
C VAL A 3 3.61 -8.48 -7.12
N GLU A 4 3.85 -7.66 -6.10
CA GLU A 4 3.82 -6.19 -6.19
C GLU A 4 5.19 -5.61 -5.80
N ASP A 5 5.54 -4.43 -6.28
CA ASP A 5 6.77 -3.75 -5.86
C ASP A 5 6.71 -3.33 -4.37
N VAL A 6 5.67 -2.58 -4.01
CA VAL A 6 5.47 -2.01 -2.67
C VAL A 6 4.03 -2.23 -2.23
N VAL A 7 3.87 -2.94 -1.11
CA VAL A 7 2.55 -3.10 -0.48
C VAL A 7 2.36 -2.04 0.60
N THR A 8 1.32 -1.24 0.46
CA THR A 8 0.82 -0.33 1.51
C THR A 8 -0.41 -0.94 2.16
N THR A 9 -1.61 -0.64 1.66
CA THR A 9 -2.85 -1.27 2.13
C THR A 9 -3.08 -2.66 1.53
N GLY A 10 -2.42 -2.97 0.41
CA GLY A 10 -2.58 -4.26 -0.28
C GLY A 10 -3.75 -4.34 -1.26
N GLY A 11 -4.56 -3.28 -1.40
CA GLY A 11 -5.77 -3.32 -2.21
C GLY A 11 -5.53 -3.75 -3.66
N SER A 12 -4.58 -3.12 -4.36
CA SER A 12 -4.28 -3.46 -5.76
C SER A 12 -3.78 -4.89 -5.95
N LEU A 13 -2.94 -5.38 -5.02
CA LEU A 13 -2.45 -6.76 -5.02
C LEU A 13 -3.60 -7.77 -4.84
N LEU A 14 -4.54 -7.48 -3.94
CA LEU A 14 -5.72 -8.32 -3.71
C LEU A 14 -6.70 -8.29 -4.88
N GLU A 15 -6.90 -7.14 -5.52
CA GLU A 15 -7.70 -7.01 -6.73
C GLU A 15 -7.11 -7.86 -7.87
N ALA A 16 -5.79 -7.81 -8.06
CA ALA A 16 -5.09 -8.62 -9.04
C ALA A 16 -5.19 -10.13 -8.73
N ALA A 17 -5.03 -10.53 -7.47
CA ALA A 17 -5.22 -11.92 -7.04
C ALA A 17 -6.65 -12.41 -7.29
N ALA A 18 -7.66 -11.60 -6.94
CA ALA A 18 -9.06 -11.92 -7.18
C ALA A 18 -9.40 -12.02 -8.67
N ALA A 19 -8.82 -11.16 -9.51
CA ALA A 19 -8.98 -11.24 -10.97
C ALA A 19 -8.39 -12.55 -11.53
N ALA A 20 -7.19 -12.95 -11.06
CA ALA A 20 -6.56 -14.20 -11.47
C ALA A 20 -7.39 -15.43 -11.05
N GLU A 21 -7.88 -15.46 -9.81
CA GLU A 21 -8.78 -16.52 -9.30
C GLU A 21 -10.06 -16.64 -10.14
N LYS A 22 -10.68 -15.51 -10.50
CA LYS A 22 -11.87 -15.49 -11.39
C LYS A 22 -11.58 -16.05 -12.78
N SER A 23 -10.33 -16.00 -13.24
CA SER A 23 -9.89 -16.63 -14.48
C SER A 23 -9.50 -18.11 -14.33
N GLY A 24 -9.72 -18.71 -13.15
CA GLY A 24 -9.43 -20.12 -12.86
C GLY A 24 -8.02 -20.39 -12.36
N ALA A 25 -7.23 -19.36 -12.04
CA ALA A 25 -5.88 -19.54 -11.50
C ALA A 25 -5.94 -19.78 -9.98
N GLY A 26 -5.26 -20.83 -9.49
CA GLY A 26 -5.08 -21.02 -8.05
C GLY A 26 -3.93 -20.17 -7.50
N VAL A 27 -4.23 -19.00 -6.95
CA VAL A 27 -3.26 -18.09 -6.33
C VAL A 27 -2.81 -18.66 -4.99
N ARG A 28 -1.61 -19.25 -4.97
CA ARG A 28 -1.05 -19.88 -3.76
C ARG A 28 -0.23 -18.96 -2.86
N ALA A 29 0.17 -17.80 -3.38
CA ALA A 29 1.05 -16.88 -2.65
C ALA A 29 0.92 -15.46 -3.20
N VAL A 30 1.11 -14.50 -2.30
CA VAL A 30 1.26 -13.08 -2.57
C VAL A 30 2.57 -12.59 -1.94
N CYS A 31 3.36 -11.81 -2.67
CA CYS A 31 4.63 -11.31 -2.17
C CYS A 31 4.95 -9.89 -2.68
N CYS A 32 5.91 -9.24 -2.03
CA CYS A 32 6.41 -7.95 -2.46
C CYS A 32 7.89 -7.74 -2.15
N LEU A 33 8.49 -6.73 -2.79
CA LEU A 33 9.84 -6.30 -2.42
C LEU A 33 9.81 -5.53 -1.10
N VAL A 34 8.86 -4.60 -0.95
CA VAL A 34 8.75 -3.75 0.25
C VAL A 34 7.35 -3.83 0.85
N ASP A 35 7.26 -4.27 2.10
CA ASP A 35 6.05 -4.28 2.91
C ASP A 35 6.02 -3.05 3.82
N ARG A 36 5.09 -2.13 3.54
CA ARG A 36 4.77 -0.92 4.32
C ARG A 36 3.37 -0.99 4.94
N SER A 37 2.79 -2.18 5.03
CA SER A 37 1.46 -2.37 5.63
C SER A 37 1.47 -2.30 7.15
N SER A 38 2.65 -2.33 7.77
CA SER A 38 2.85 -2.50 9.20
C SER A 38 2.13 -3.74 9.75
N GLY A 39 1.93 -4.78 8.91
CA GLY A 39 1.18 -5.98 9.26
C GLY A 39 -0.33 -5.77 9.45
N LYS A 40 -0.88 -4.61 9.02
CA LYS A 40 -2.30 -4.24 9.21
C LYS A 40 -3.14 -4.42 7.94
N ALA A 41 -2.54 -4.85 6.83
CA ALA A 41 -3.28 -5.08 5.60
C ALA A 41 -4.17 -6.31 5.73
N ALA A 42 -5.49 -6.10 5.77
CA ALA A 42 -6.47 -7.17 5.83
C ALA A 42 -6.39 -8.07 4.58
N GLY A 43 -6.46 -9.39 4.77
CA GLY A 43 -6.38 -10.36 3.67
C GLY A 43 -4.96 -10.65 3.16
N LEU A 44 -3.93 -10.11 3.82
CA LEU A 44 -2.52 -10.31 3.49
C LEU A 44 -1.74 -11.01 4.62
N ASP A 45 -2.41 -11.86 5.40
CA ASP A 45 -1.79 -12.59 6.52
C ASP A 45 -0.63 -13.50 6.08
N SER A 46 -0.60 -13.90 4.80
CA SER A 46 0.45 -14.71 4.18
C SER A 46 1.42 -13.92 3.31
N LEU A 47 1.40 -12.59 3.36
CA LEU A 47 2.29 -11.74 2.56
C LEU A 47 3.75 -11.96 2.94
N VAL A 48 4.56 -12.31 1.93
CA VAL A 48 6.01 -12.37 2.07
C VAL A 48 6.63 -11.12 1.46
N GLY A 49 7.18 -10.25 2.31
CA GLY A 49 7.96 -9.08 1.92
C GLY A 49 9.45 -9.34 2.08
N LEU A 50 10.27 -8.92 1.10
CA LEU A 50 11.74 -8.98 1.24
C LEU A 50 12.26 -7.97 2.26
N LEU A 51 11.65 -6.79 2.33
CA LEU A 51 11.95 -5.73 3.29
C LEU A 51 10.65 -5.28 3.98
N LYS A 52 10.66 -5.20 5.31
CA LYS A 52 9.59 -4.57 6.09
C LYS A 52 10.02 -3.17 6.51
N VAL A 53 9.21 -2.17 6.19
CA VAL A 53 9.44 -0.77 6.58
C VAL A 53 8.23 -0.26 7.33
N ASP A 54 8.41 0.02 8.62
CA ASP A 54 7.36 0.67 9.41
C ASP A 54 7.44 2.19 9.22
N VAL A 55 6.35 2.78 8.74
CA VAL A 55 6.27 4.22 8.46
C VAL A 55 5.18 4.84 9.31
N VAL A 56 5.51 5.93 10.00
CA VAL A 56 4.54 6.65 10.81
C VAL A 56 3.57 7.40 9.90
N ASN A 57 2.29 7.06 10.02
CA ASN A 57 1.20 7.81 9.41
C ASN A 57 0.69 8.85 10.41
N TYR A 58 0.80 10.12 10.04
CA TYR A 58 0.27 11.22 10.86
C TYR A 58 -1.15 11.56 10.43
N LYS A 59 -2.01 11.87 11.41
CA LYS A 59 -3.22 12.64 11.13
C LYS A 59 -2.83 14.03 10.62
N ALA A 60 -3.69 14.67 9.83
CA ALA A 60 -3.40 15.98 9.25
C ALA A 60 -3.03 17.02 10.33
N GLU A 61 -3.74 16.98 11.47
CA GLU A 61 -3.55 17.88 12.61
C GLU A 61 -2.26 17.58 13.41
N GLN A 62 -1.66 16.41 13.19
CA GLN A 62 -0.49 15.92 13.93
C GLN A 62 0.76 15.84 13.06
N CYS A 63 0.70 16.29 11.80
CA CYS A 63 1.83 16.21 10.90
C CYS A 63 2.89 17.28 11.25
N PRO A 64 4.12 16.87 11.62
CA PRO A 64 5.17 17.82 12.03
C PRO A 64 5.62 18.73 10.89
N LEU A 65 5.51 18.28 9.64
CA LEU A 65 5.85 19.08 8.46
C LEU A 65 4.74 20.08 8.11
N CYS A 66 3.46 19.71 8.33
CA CYS A 66 2.34 20.64 8.16
C CYS A 66 2.39 21.77 9.19
N ALA A 67 2.75 21.46 10.45
CA ALA A 67 2.93 22.46 11.49
C ALA A 67 4.03 23.49 11.17
N GLN A 68 4.99 23.14 10.31
CA GLN A 68 6.04 24.04 9.82
C GLN A 68 5.60 24.90 8.62
N GLY A 69 4.40 24.69 8.07
CA GLY A 69 3.89 25.47 6.94
C GLY A 69 4.61 25.20 5.61
N LEU A 70 5.29 24.05 5.49
CA LEU A 70 6.01 23.71 4.25
C LEU A 70 5.04 23.46 3.09
N PRO A 71 5.37 23.90 1.85
CA PRO A 71 4.55 23.63 0.68
C PRO A 71 4.34 22.12 0.46
N LEU A 72 3.09 21.69 0.37
CA LEU A 72 2.77 20.29 0.11
C LEU A 72 3.01 19.96 -1.37
N VAL A 73 3.80 18.92 -1.61
CA VAL A 73 4.00 18.33 -2.93
C VAL A 73 3.29 16.99 -2.96
N LYS A 74 2.41 16.79 -3.95
CA LYS A 74 1.79 15.49 -4.22
C LYS A 74 2.59 14.77 -5.30
N PRO A 75 3.45 13.79 -4.96
CA PRO A 75 4.17 13.02 -5.96
C PRO A 75 3.23 12.08 -6.73
N GLY A 76 3.53 11.86 -8.01
CA GLY A 76 2.83 10.93 -8.89
C GLY A 76 1.91 11.57 -9.93
N SER A 77 1.40 10.76 -10.86
CA SER A 77 0.65 11.21 -12.05
C SER A 77 -0.82 11.57 -11.80
N ARG A 78 -1.36 11.27 -10.61
CA ARG A 78 -2.76 11.52 -10.28
C ARG A 78 -2.90 12.89 -9.61
N THR A 79 -3.37 13.89 -10.35
CA THR A 79 -3.57 15.28 -9.91
C THR A 79 -4.89 15.55 -9.19
N ALA A 80 -5.68 14.53 -8.84
CA ALA A 80 -6.94 14.74 -8.14
C ALA A 80 -6.71 15.35 -6.75
N ALA A 81 -6.99 16.65 -6.62
CA ALA A 81 -7.24 17.31 -5.37
C ALA A 81 -8.47 16.66 -4.75
N LYS A 82 -8.30 15.88 -3.68
CA LYS A 82 -9.43 15.55 -2.82
C LYS A 82 -9.74 16.82 -2.03
N THR A 83 -10.82 17.49 -2.40
CA THR A 83 -11.44 18.53 -1.58
C THR A 83 -11.76 17.95 -0.22
N ASN A 84 -11.35 18.66 0.84
CA ASN A 84 -11.79 18.41 2.21
C ASN A 84 -13.30 18.53 2.33
#